data_AF-A0A2N6PQ14-F1
#
_entry.id   AF-A0A2N6PQ14-F1
#
_cell.length_a   1.000
_cell.length_b   1.000
_cell.length_c   1.000
_cell.angle_alpha   90.00
_cell.angle_beta   90.00
_cell.angle_gamma   90.00
#
_symmetry.space_group_name_H-M   'P 1'
#
loop_
_entity.id
_entity.type
_entity.pdbx_description
1 polymer ?
#
loop_
_entity_poly.entity_id
_entity_poly.type
_entity_poly.pdbx_seq_one_letter_code
_entity_poly.pdbx_strand_id
1 'polypeptide(L)'
;MDKVDYYFQHYQDAKRDLIIAKNLIENYKPISEDAFLYSLATRQTNEERVKTSKTNVRTENMALSFHDKFLAEEREYQESLFEKYCHLKTDLDFFELAVSSVDEIMRDVVVDLVLVGLTWDELLPKHNVSRMTVSRYRQKALKQVKEYYRFAGKTLSING
;
A
#
# COMPACT_ATOMS: atom_id res chain seq x y z
N MET A 1 -0.52 -12.44 -15.04
CA MET A 1 -1.39 -11.25 -15.03
C MET A 1 -0.47 -10.07 -14.84
N ASP A 2 -0.50 -9.09 -15.74
CA ASP A 2 0.44 -7.95 -15.65
C ASP A 2 -0.07 -6.93 -14.62
N LYS A 3 0.83 -6.11 -14.06
CA LYS A 3 0.49 -5.03 -13.11
C LYS A 3 -0.60 -4.09 -13.64
N VAL A 4 -0.53 -3.76 -14.93
CA VAL A 4 -1.55 -2.94 -15.61
C VAL A 4 -2.89 -3.67 -15.65
N ASP A 5 -2.91 -4.98 -15.96
CA ASP A 5 -4.15 -5.76 -16.00
C ASP A 5 -4.81 -5.83 -14.61
N TYR A 6 -3.98 -5.96 -13.57
CA TYR A 6 -4.42 -5.96 -12.18
C TYR A 6 -5.06 -4.62 -11.80
N TYR A 7 -4.39 -3.48 -12.04
CA TYR A 7 -4.98 -2.17 -11.72
C TYR A 7 -6.24 -1.87 -12.55
N PHE A 8 -6.32 -2.29 -13.82
CA PHE A 8 -7.55 -2.14 -14.60
C PHE A 8 -8.79 -2.87 -14.03
N GLN A 9 -8.59 -3.82 -13.11
CA GLN A 9 -9.67 -4.55 -12.45
C GLN A 9 -9.85 -4.14 -10.99
N HIS A 10 -8.75 -3.91 -10.29
CA HIS A 10 -8.70 -3.72 -8.84
C HIS A 10 -8.23 -2.32 -8.42
N TYR A 11 -8.28 -1.33 -9.31
CA TYR A 11 -7.86 0.05 -8.98
C TYR A 11 -8.60 0.61 -7.76
N GLN A 12 -9.90 0.34 -7.61
CA GLN A 12 -10.67 0.79 -6.44
C GLN A 12 -10.18 0.16 -5.14
N ASP A 13 -9.81 -1.12 -5.17
CA ASP A 13 -9.27 -1.82 -4.01
C ASP A 13 -7.88 -1.31 -3.66
N ALA A 14 -7.00 -1.16 -4.66
CA ALA A 14 -5.67 -0.59 -4.48
C ALA A 14 -5.71 0.86 -3.94
N LYS A 15 -6.70 1.65 -4.36
CA LYS A 15 -6.92 3.01 -3.83
C LYS A 15 -7.40 3.00 -2.38
N ARG A 16 -8.25 2.04 -1.99
CA ARG A 16 -8.64 1.84 -0.59
C ARG A 16 -7.44 1.44 0.26
N ASP A 17 -6.61 0.52 -0.23
CA ASP A 17 -5.39 0.10 0.47
C ASP A 17 -4.44 1.27 0.70
N LEU A 18 -4.31 2.16 -0.30
CA LEU A 18 -3.53 3.39 -0.16
C LEU A 18 -4.10 4.32 0.94
N ILE A 19 -5.42 4.49 0.98
CA ILE A 19 -6.09 5.31 2.01
C ILE A 19 -5.88 4.70 3.41
N ILE A 20 -6.00 3.38 3.53
CA ILE A 20 -5.76 2.66 4.78
C ILE A 20 -4.30 2.82 5.21
N ALA A 21 -3.35 2.60 4.30
CA ALA A 21 -1.92 2.78 4.58
C ALA A 21 -1.59 4.22 5.02
N LYS A 22 -2.17 5.23 4.35
CA LYS A 22 -2.04 6.63 4.74
C LYS A 22 -2.57 6.87 6.16
N ASN A 23 -3.76 6.37 6.47
CA ASN A 23 -4.36 6.51 7.80
C ASN A 23 -3.53 5.82 8.89
N LEU A 24 -2.92 4.67 8.58
CA LEU A 24 -2.05 3.95 9.51
C LEU A 24 -0.76 4.72 9.80
N ILE A 25 -0.19 5.38 8.79
CA ILE A 25 0.98 6.25 8.95
C ILE A 25 0.63 7.49 9.76
N GLU A 26 -0.48 8.17 9.44
CA GLU A 26 -0.90 9.41 10.11
C GLU A 26 -1.34 9.20 11.57
N ASN A 27 -2.00 8.08 11.86
CA ASN A 27 -2.50 7.75 13.19
C ASN A 27 -1.57 6.80 13.95
N TYR A 28 -0.31 6.67 13.52
CA TYR A 28 0.65 5.83 14.21
C TYR A 28 0.81 6.31 15.66
N LYS A 29 0.51 5.44 16.62
CA LYS A 29 0.73 5.68 18.04
C LYS A 29 1.95 4.88 18.50
N PRO A 30 2.98 5.54 19.05
CA PRO A 30 4.09 4.85 19.71
C PRO A 30 3.55 3.92 20.79
N ILE A 31 4.22 2.78 20.99
CA ILE A 31 3.84 1.85 22.04
C ILE A 31 4.00 2.54 23.40
N SER A 32 2.94 2.50 24.21
CA SER A 32 2.94 3.11 25.56
C SER A 32 4.03 2.49 26.43
N GLU A 33 4.60 3.30 27.32
CA GLU A 33 5.58 2.86 28.32
C GLU A 33 5.04 1.68 29.16
N ASP A 34 3.73 1.66 29.45
CA ASP A 34 3.07 0.55 30.15
C ASP A 34 3.09 -0.77 29.34
N ALA A 35 2.89 -0.70 28.03
CA ALA A 35 2.93 -1.86 27.16
C ALA A 35 4.36 -2.38 26.98
N PHE A 36 5.34 -1.46 26.96
CA PHE A 36 6.76 -1.78 26.99
C PHE A 36 7.14 -2.51 28.29
N LEU A 37 6.74 -1.98 29.45
CA LEU A 37 6.97 -2.61 30.75
C LEU A 37 6.33 -3.99 30.87
N TYR A 38 5.11 -4.16 30.33
CA TYR A 38 4.43 -5.45 30.28
C TYR A 38 5.19 -6.48 29.42
N SER A 39 5.73 -6.06 28.27
CA SER A 39 6.54 -6.93 27.39
C SER A 39 7.83 -7.40 28.07
N LEU A 40 8.49 -6.52 28.81
CA LEU A 40 9.68 -6.82 29.62
C LEU A 40 9.35 -7.84 30.72
N ALA A 41 8.26 -7.61 31.46
CA ALA A 41 7.85 -8.48 32.57
C ALA A 41 7.50 -9.90 32.09
N THR A 42 6.82 -10.03 30.95
CA THR A 42 6.38 -11.32 30.40
C THR A 42 7.56 -12.16 29.86
N ARG A 43 8.62 -11.49 29.38
CA ARG A 43 9.81 -12.17 28.85
C ARG A 43 10.73 -12.71 29.95
N GLN A 44 10.81 -12.00 31.09
CA GLN A 44 11.62 -12.40 32.24
C GLN A 44 11.05 -13.59 33.02
N THR A 45 9.74 -13.86 32.94
CA THR A 45 9.10 -14.95 33.71
C THR A 45 9.30 -16.35 33.14
N ASN A 46 9.81 -16.48 31.91
CA ASN A 46 10.00 -17.79 31.24
C ASN A 46 11.36 -18.45 31.50
N GLU A 47 12.25 -17.85 32.31
CA GLU A 47 13.53 -18.44 32.69
C GLU A 47 13.49 -18.99 34.13
N GLU A 48 14.01 -20.20 34.32
CA GLU A 48 14.08 -20.90 35.60
C GLU A 48 14.87 -20.06 36.64
N ARG A 49 14.24 -19.76 37.78
CA ARG A 49 14.76 -18.82 38.80
C ARG A 49 16.11 -19.29 39.36
N VAL A 50 17.21 -18.65 38.94
CA VAL A 50 18.53 -18.84 39.56
C VAL A 50 18.85 -17.71 40.55
N LYS A 51 19.44 -18.12 41.68
CA LYS A 51 19.70 -17.41 42.94
C LYS A 51 20.17 -15.95 42.80
N THR A 52 19.62 -15.14 43.70
CA THR A 52 19.80 -13.70 43.91
C THR A 52 21.25 -13.31 44.25
N SER A 53 21.88 -12.53 43.37
CA SER A 53 23.00 -11.63 43.72
C SER A 53 22.66 -10.23 43.23
N LYS A 54 23.06 -9.18 43.98
CA LYS A 54 22.74 -7.75 43.80
C LYS A 54 22.51 -7.34 42.32
N THR A 55 21.26 -7.42 41.85
CA THR A 55 20.92 -7.49 40.41
C THR A 55 20.46 -6.18 39.76
N ASN A 56 20.34 -5.07 40.50
CA ASN A 56 19.68 -3.86 39.97
C ASN A 56 20.38 -3.28 38.73
N VAL A 57 21.70 -3.13 38.76
CA VAL A 57 22.48 -2.57 37.64
C VAL A 57 22.35 -3.43 36.37
N ARG A 58 22.20 -4.75 36.51
CA ARG A 58 22.08 -5.68 35.38
C ARG A 58 20.68 -5.60 34.74
N THR A 59 19.64 -5.42 35.54
CA THR A 59 18.26 -5.29 35.07
C THR A 59 18.00 -3.93 34.43
N GLU A 60 18.56 -2.85 34.98
CA GLU A 60 18.46 -1.48 34.42
C GLU A 60 19.14 -1.39 33.04
N ASN A 61 20.38 -1.89 32.90
CA ASN A 61 21.06 -1.91 31.61
C ASN A 61 20.37 -2.81 30.58
N MET A 62 19.69 -3.86 31.04
CA MET A 62 18.90 -4.75 30.17
C MET A 62 17.60 -4.07 29.71
N ALA A 63 16.95 -3.29 30.57
CA ALA A 63 15.78 -2.50 30.22
C ALA A 63 16.13 -1.38 29.23
N LEU A 64 17.24 -0.66 29.45
CA LEU A 64 17.72 0.39 28.55
C LEU A 64 18.11 -0.17 27.17
N SER A 65 18.90 -1.25 27.14
CA SER A 65 19.27 -1.89 25.86
C SER A 65 18.09 -2.53 25.13
N PHE A 66 17.06 -2.98 25.85
CA PHE A 66 15.82 -3.47 25.25
C PHE A 66 14.99 -2.30 24.69
N HIS A 67 14.91 -1.17 25.39
CA HIS A 67 14.25 0.04 24.92
C HIS A 67 14.87 0.55 23.61
N ASP A 68 16.20 0.63 23.55
CA ASP A 68 16.90 1.10 22.35
C ASP A 68 16.66 0.20 21.13
N LYS A 69 16.68 -1.12 21.34
CA LYS A 69 16.39 -2.11 20.28
C LYS A 69 14.94 -2.02 19.81
N PHE A 70 14.01 -1.86 20.74
CA PHE A 70 12.59 -1.74 20.45
C PHE A 70 12.28 -0.47 19.66
N LEU A 71 12.84 0.67 20.07
CA LEU A 71 12.72 1.93 19.31
C LEU A 71 13.36 1.84 17.92
N ALA A 72 14.44 1.08 17.76
CA ALA A 72 15.04 0.85 16.46
C ALA A 72 14.13 0.00 15.55
N GLU A 73 13.51 -1.05 16.10
CA GLU A 73 12.56 -1.90 15.38
C GLU A 73 11.27 -1.14 15.02
N GLU A 74 10.75 -0.30 15.91
CA GLU A 74 9.61 0.58 15.61
C GLU A 74 9.93 1.56 14.46
N ARG A 75 11.12 2.16 14.45
CA ARG A 75 11.57 3.04 13.36
C ARG A 75 11.68 2.29 12.04
N GLU A 76 12.31 1.11 12.04
CA GLU A 76 12.44 0.27 10.84
C GLU A 76 11.06 -0.14 10.30
N TYR A 77 10.12 -0.49 11.19
CA TYR A 77 8.74 -0.80 10.81
C TYR A 77 8.05 0.41 10.16
N GLN A 78 8.17 1.60 10.76
CA GLN A 78 7.61 2.84 10.22
C GLN A 78 8.20 3.18 8.84
N GLU A 79 9.53 3.10 8.70
CA GLU A 79 10.22 3.32 7.42
C GLU A 79 9.71 2.35 6.36
N SER A 80 9.63 1.06 6.69
CA SER A 80 9.11 0.05 5.76
C SER A 80 7.64 0.28 5.35
N LEU A 81 6.81 0.80 6.26
CA LEU A 81 5.42 1.13 5.98
C LEU A 81 5.32 2.36 5.08
N PHE A 82 6.17 3.36 5.34
CA PHE A 82 6.26 4.57 4.53
C PHE A 82 6.77 4.28 3.12
N GLU A 83 7.80 3.45 2.97
CA GLU A 83 8.30 3.01 1.66
C GLU A 83 7.21 2.30 0.86
N LYS A 84 6.50 1.35 1.47
CA LYS A 84 5.35 0.66 0.83
C LYS A 84 4.28 1.64 0.36
N TYR A 85 3.95 2.63 1.21
CA TYR A 85 3.01 3.69 0.84
C TYR A 85 3.52 4.51 -0.34
N CYS A 86 4.77 4.97 -0.31
CA CYS A 86 5.38 5.75 -1.37
C CYS A 86 5.42 4.99 -2.70
N HIS A 87 5.78 3.71 -2.68
CA HIS A 87 5.76 2.85 -3.87
C HIS A 87 4.35 2.72 -4.44
N LEU A 88 3.38 2.33 -3.61
CA LEU A 88 1.99 2.17 -4.03
C LEU A 88 1.40 3.49 -4.57
N LYS A 89 1.68 4.62 -3.91
CA LYS A 89 1.25 5.95 -4.33
C LYS A 89 1.83 6.33 -5.68
N THR A 90 3.15 6.17 -5.85
CA THR A 90 3.85 6.48 -7.10
C THR A 90 3.37 5.62 -8.27
N ASP A 91 3.01 4.38 -8.00
CA ASP A 91 2.48 3.46 -9.01
C ASP A 91 1.05 3.79 -9.40
N LEU A 92 0.18 4.09 -8.43
CA LEU A 92 -1.19 4.51 -8.71
C LEU A 92 -1.25 5.86 -9.41
N ASP A 93 -0.40 6.82 -9.03
CA ASP A 93 -0.35 8.14 -9.69
C ASP A 93 0.08 8.01 -11.16
N PHE A 94 1.07 7.16 -11.42
CA PHE A 94 1.47 6.88 -12.80
C PHE A 94 0.37 6.15 -13.58
N PHE A 95 -0.34 5.22 -12.94
CA PHE A 95 -1.46 4.52 -13.55
C PHE A 95 -2.60 5.49 -13.92
N GLU A 96 -2.97 6.39 -13.00
CA GLU A 96 -3.98 7.42 -13.23
C GLU A 96 -3.60 8.36 -14.38
N LEU A 97 -2.34 8.79 -14.42
CA LEU A 97 -1.79 9.59 -15.51
C LEU A 97 -1.86 8.83 -16.85
N ALA A 98 -1.45 7.57 -16.86
CA ALA A 98 -1.44 6.73 -18.05
C ALA A 98 -2.85 6.50 -18.60
N VAL A 99 -3.82 6.20 -17.73
CA VAL A 99 -5.23 6.05 -18.11
C VAL A 99 -5.82 7.36 -18.64
N SER A 100 -5.48 8.49 -18.02
CA SER A 100 -5.94 9.81 -18.46
C SER A 100 -5.28 10.29 -19.76
N SER A 101 -4.17 9.68 -20.16
CA SER A 101 -3.42 10.02 -21.38
C SER A 101 -3.82 9.23 -22.62
N VAL A 102 -4.70 8.23 -22.47
CA VAL A 102 -5.27 7.43 -23.56
C VAL A 102 -5.98 8.32 -24.60
N ASP A 103 -6.12 7.81 -25.83
CA ASP A 103 -6.81 8.51 -26.93
C ASP A 103 -8.11 9.16 -26.48
N GLU A 104 -8.29 10.42 -26.86
CA GLU A 104 -9.39 11.29 -26.46
C GLU A 104 -10.77 10.66 -26.72
N ILE A 105 -10.93 9.92 -27.82
CA ILE A 105 -12.19 9.26 -28.22
C ILE A 105 -12.69 8.25 -27.18
N MET A 106 -11.78 7.61 -26.43
CA MET A 106 -12.12 6.59 -25.44
C MET A 106 -11.77 6.99 -24.01
N ARG A 107 -11.06 8.10 -23.82
CA ARG A 107 -10.56 8.57 -22.52
C ARG A 107 -11.68 8.66 -21.49
N ASP A 108 -12.73 9.40 -21.77
CA ASP A 108 -13.79 9.67 -20.78
C ASP A 108 -14.50 8.37 -20.34
N VAL A 109 -14.78 7.48 -21.30
CA VAL A 109 -15.38 6.16 -21.03
C VAL A 109 -14.45 5.30 -20.16
N VAL A 110 -13.15 5.30 -20.44
CA VAL A 110 -12.17 4.46 -19.72
C VAL A 110 -11.87 5.03 -18.34
N VAL A 111 -11.77 6.34 -18.20
CA VAL A 111 -11.61 7.03 -16.91
C VAL A 111 -12.81 6.72 -16.01
N ASP A 112 -14.03 6.85 -16.52
CA ASP A 112 -15.23 6.54 -15.75
C ASP A 112 -15.33 5.05 -15.40
N LEU A 113 -14.94 4.16 -16.31
CA LEU A 113 -14.95 2.72 -16.07
C LEU A 113 -13.91 2.31 -15.00
N VAL A 114 -12.70 2.85 -15.06
CA VAL A 114 -11.55 2.35 -14.28
C VAL A 114 -11.30 3.21 -13.04
N LEU A 115 -11.18 4.53 -13.21
CA LEU A 115 -10.80 5.45 -12.14
C LEU A 115 -11.99 5.85 -11.27
N VAL A 116 -13.16 6.07 -11.88
CA VAL A 116 -14.40 6.34 -11.14
C VAL A 116 -15.05 5.04 -10.66
N GLY A 117 -14.89 3.95 -11.43
CA GLY A 117 -15.45 2.64 -11.09
C GLY A 117 -16.95 2.53 -11.34
N LEU A 118 -17.47 3.27 -12.34
CA LEU A 118 -18.88 3.20 -12.70
C LEU A 118 -19.26 1.80 -13.16
N THR A 119 -20.47 1.39 -12.76
CA THR A 119 -21.05 0.13 -13.24
C THR A 119 -21.47 0.26 -14.70
N TRP A 120 -21.66 -0.88 -15.38
CA TRP A 120 -22.13 -0.89 -16.76
C TRP A 120 -23.47 -0.16 -16.92
N ASP A 121 -24.36 -0.28 -15.95
CA ASP A 121 -25.69 0.32 -16.05
C ASP A 121 -25.65 1.85 -15.91
N GLU A 122 -24.63 2.41 -15.27
CA GLU A 122 -24.38 3.85 -15.17
C GLU A 122 -23.57 4.37 -16.37
N LEU A 123 -22.57 3.60 -16.83
CA LEU A 123 -21.62 4.00 -17.86
C LEU A 123 -22.26 4.10 -19.26
N LEU A 124 -23.08 3.10 -19.62
CA LEU A 124 -23.71 3.01 -20.93
C LEU A 124 -24.62 4.20 -21.25
N PRO A 125 -25.58 4.61 -20.38
CA PRO A 125 -26.41 5.77 -20.64
C PRO A 125 -25.63 7.08 -20.57
N LYS A 126 -24.63 7.19 -19.67
CA LYS A 126 -23.81 8.42 -19.52
C LYS A 126 -23.06 8.77 -20.80
N HIS A 127 -22.48 7.77 -21.47
CA HIS A 127 -21.68 7.97 -22.68
C HIS A 127 -22.42 7.64 -23.98
N ASN A 128 -23.67 7.19 -23.88
CA ASN A 128 -24.47 6.73 -25.01
C ASN A 128 -23.76 5.67 -25.88
N VAL A 129 -23.10 4.71 -25.22
CA VAL A 129 -22.29 3.65 -25.85
C VAL A 129 -22.86 2.27 -25.57
N SER A 130 -22.58 1.32 -26.46
CA SER A 130 -22.95 -0.09 -26.27
C SER A 130 -21.91 -0.84 -25.41
N ARG A 131 -22.32 -1.97 -24.81
CA ARG A 131 -21.40 -2.85 -24.06
C ARG A 131 -20.21 -3.31 -24.92
N MET A 132 -20.45 -3.58 -26.20
CA MET A 132 -19.40 -3.97 -27.16
C MET A 132 -18.39 -2.83 -27.37
N THR A 133 -18.86 -1.60 -27.48
CA THR A 133 -18.02 -0.41 -27.66
C THR A 133 -17.10 -0.22 -26.47
N VAL A 134 -17.63 -0.31 -25.25
CA VAL A 134 -16.85 -0.20 -24.01
C VAL A 134 -15.80 -1.31 -23.92
N SER A 135 -16.16 -2.57 -24.23
CA SER A 135 -15.19 -3.68 -24.27
C SER A 135 -14.04 -3.42 -25.25
N ARG A 136 -14.35 -2.88 -26.43
CA ARG A 136 -13.33 -2.49 -27.43
C ARG A 136 -12.45 -1.35 -26.93
N TYR A 137 -13.02 -0.33 -26.30
CA TYR A 137 -12.28 0.78 -25.71
C TYR A 137 -11.37 0.31 -24.57
N ARG A 138 -11.87 -0.55 -23.69
CA ARG A 138 -11.07 -1.16 -22.63
C ARG A 138 -9.86 -1.91 -23.19
N GLN A 139 -10.05 -2.74 -24.22
CA GLN A 139 -8.93 -3.47 -24.84
C GLN A 139 -7.91 -2.55 -25.51
N LYS A 140 -8.36 -1.48 -26.17
CA LYS A 140 -7.46 -0.49 -26.78
C LYS A 140 -6.68 0.31 -25.73
N ALA A 141 -7.36 0.81 -24.72
CA ALA A 141 -6.75 1.55 -23.61
C ALA A 141 -5.72 0.69 -22.87
N LEU A 142 -6.02 -0.58 -22.63
CA LEU A 142 -5.09 -1.51 -22.01
C LEU A 142 -3.77 -1.63 -22.78
N LYS A 143 -3.84 -1.68 -24.12
CA LYS A 143 -2.64 -1.71 -24.97
C LYS A 143 -1.83 -0.43 -24.85
N GLN A 144 -2.49 0.74 -24.92
CA GLN A 144 -1.83 2.04 -24.80
C GLN A 144 -1.17 2.24 -23.44
N VAL A 145 -1.87 1.88 -22.35
CA VAL A 145 -1.29 1.98 -21.01
C VAL A 145 -0.07 1.06 -20.88
N LYS A 146 -0.12 -0.17 -21.41
CA LYS A 146 1.07 -1.04 -21.43
C LYS A 146 2.24 -0.42 -22.22
N GLU A 147 1.97 0.30 -23.30
CA GLU A 147 2.99 1.05 -24.04
C GLU A 147 3.57 2.20 -23.21
N TYR A 148 2.75 2.96 -22.48
CA TYR A 148 3.22 4.02 -21.58
C TYR A 148 4.09 3.48 -20.45
N TYR A 149 3.74 2.34 -19.87
CA TYR A 149 4.58 1.67 -18.86
C TYR A 149 5.94 1.26 -19.44
N ARG A 150 5.96 0.70 -20.66
CA ARG A 150 7.20 0.34 -21.37
C ARG A 150 8.04 1.58 -21.68
N PHE A 151 7.41 2.66 -22.13
CA PHE A 151 8.09 3.93 -22.42
C PHE A 151 8.73 4.53 -21.17
N ALA A 152 8.02 4.50 -20.03
CA ALA A 152 8.54 5.00 -18.76
C ALA A 152 9.59 4.07 -18.11
N GLY A 153 9.93 2.93 -18.73
CA GLY A 153 10.82 1.93 -18.14
C GLY A 153 10.28 1.30 -16.86
N LYS A 154 8.97 1.42 -16.59
CA LYS A 154 8.34 0.89 -15.38
C LYS A 154 8.08 -0.60 -15.53
N THR A 155 8.40 -1.35 -14.47
CA THR A 155 8.20 -2.80 -14.41
C THR A 155 6.70 -3.15 -14.47
N LEU A 156 6.36 -4.10 -15.34
CA LEU A 156 5.01 -4.67 -15.47
C LEU A 156 4.73 -5.83 -14.49
N SER A 157 5.73 -6.21 -13.69
CA SER A 157 5.60 -7.23 -12.63
C SER A 157 4.81 -6.68 -11.45
N ILE A 158 3.98 -7.53 -10.85
CA ILE A 158 3.20 -7.24 -9.65
C ILE A 158 4.08 -7.20 -8.39
N ASN A 159 5.24 -7.87 -8.42
CA ASN A 159 6.16 -8.01 -7.28
C ASN A 159 7.42 -7.16 -7.45
N GLY A 160 7.25 -5.89 -7.83
CA GLY A 160 8.34 -4.92 -7.95
C GLY A 160 8.46 -4.08 -6.70
#